data_AF-A0A0F9MH36-F1
#
_entry.id   AF-A0A0F9MH36-F1
#
_cell.length_a   1.000
_cell.length_b   1.000
_cell.length_c   1.000
_cell.angle_alpha   90.00
_cell.angle_beta   90.00
_cell.angle_gamma   90.00
#
_symmetry.space_group_name_H-M   'P 1'
#
loop_
_entity.id
_entity.type
_entity.pdbx_description
1 polymer ?
#
loop_
_entity_poly.entity_id
_entity_poly.type
_entity_poly.pdbx_seq_one_letter_code
_entity_poly.pdbx_strand_id
1 'polypeptide(L)' 'LRNLSMVAEILIRCASSRKESRGTHYNEDHPKKEKLGRNSYIRRPW' A
#
# COMPACT_ATOMS: atom_id res chain seq x y z
N LEU A 1 15.55 15.76 3.40
CA LEU A 1 15.42 14.34 3.00
C LEU A 1 14.56 13.50 3.95
N ARG A 2 14.62 13.68 5.28
CA ARG A 2 13.86 12.90 6.28
C ARG A 2 12.36 12.73 6.00
N ASN A 3 11.67 13.78 5.55
CA ASN A 3 10.23 13.69 5.28
C ASN A 3 9.94 12.85 4.03
N LEU A 4 10.74 13.02 2.98
CA LEU A 4 10.55 12.28 1.74
C LEU A 4 10.87 10.79 1.92
N SER A 5 11.95 10.46 2.65
CA SER A 5 12.29 9.07 2.97
C SER A 5 11.19 8.40 3.80
N MET A 6 10.63 9.12 4.77
CA MET A 6 9.53 8.62 5.60
C MET A 6 8.25 8.39 4.79
N VAL A 7 7.88 9.31 3.89
CA VAL A 7 6.73 9.13 3.00
C VAL A 7 6.95 7.97 2.04
N ALA A 8 8.14 7.85 1.46
CA ALA A 8 8.49 6.73 0.58
C ALA A 8 8.38 5.38 1.29
N GLU A 9 8.85 5.29 2.53
CA GLU A 9 8.74 4.09 3.35
C GLU A 9 7.27 3.70 3.61
N ILE A 10 6.42 4.67 3.95
CA ILE A 10 5.00 4.44 4.17
C ILE A 10 4.33 3.93 2.88
N LEU A 11 4.65 4.53 1.73
CA LEU A 11 4.13 4.12 0.43
C LEU A 11 4.52 2.67 0.11
N ILE A 12 5.80 2.32 0.27
CA ILE A 12 6.32 0.97 0.00
C ILE A 12 5.63 -0.05 0.91
N ARG A 13 5.60 0.19 2.23
CA ARG A 13 4.96 -0.73 3.18
C ARG A 13 3.48 -0.96 2.87
N CYS A 14 2.74 0.11 2.57
CA CYS A 14 1.33 0.01 2.19
C CYS A 14 1.15 -0.78 0.89
N ALA A 15 1.94 -0.50 -0.16
CA ALA A 15 1.87 -1.19 -1.44
C ALA A 15 2.19 -2.68 -1.31
N SER A 16 3.30 -3.04 -0.63
CA SER A 16 3.70 -4.44 -0.46
C SER A 16 2.72 -5.27 0.38
N SER A 17 2.01 -4.64 1.33
CA SER A 17 0.99 -5.33 2.14
C SER A 17 -0.32 -5.62 1.38
N ARG A 18 -0.55 -4.93 0.26
CA ARG A 18 -1.82 -4.96 -0.47
C ARG A 18 -1.82 -6.05 -1.54
N LYS A 19 -2.44 -7.17 -1.19
CA LYS A 19 -2.61 -8.33 -2.08
C LYS A 19 -3.85 -8.23 -2.99
N GLU A 20 -3.99 -7.10 -3.67
CA GLU A 20 -5.07 -6.87 -4.63
C GLU A 20 -4.69 -5.80 -5.65
N SER A 21 -5.35 -5.80 -6.80
CA SER A 21 -5.32 -4.68 -7.74
C SER A 21 -6.62 -3.89 -7.64
N ARG A 22 -6.52 -2.59 -7.34
CA ARG A 22 -7.68 -1.71 -7.19
C ARG A 22 -7.34 -0.27 -7.57
N GLY A 23 -8.08 0.27 -8.54
CA GLY A 23 -7.90 1.64 -8.98
C GLY A 23 -6.53 1.83 -9.62
N THR A 24 -5.75 2.79 -9.11
CA THR A 24 -4.40 3.10 -9.60
C THR A 24 -3.32 2.17 -9.07
N HIS A 25 -3.61 1.35 -8.07
CA HIS A 25 -2.66 0.36 -7.55
C HIS A 25 -2.90 -0.98 -8.24
N TYR A 26 -2.00 -1.33 -9.15
CA TYR A 26 -1.97 -2.63 -9.83
C TYR A 26 -0.85 -3.50 -9.27
N ASN A 27 -1.18 -4.75 -8.97
CA ASN A 27 -0.29 -5.77 -8.44
C ASN A 27 -0.31 -6.96 -9.40
N GLU A 28 0.83 -7.27 -10.01
CA GLU A 28 0.97 -8.32 -11.02
C GLU A 28 0.69 -9.72 -10.45
N ASP A 29 1.12 -9.98 -9.21
CA ASP A 29 0.86 -11.24 -8.50
C ASP A 29 -0.61 -11.38 -8.10
N HIS A 30 -1.30 -10.24 -7.95
CA HIS A 30 -2.67 -10.15 -7.48
C HIS A 30 -3.51 -9.21 -8.38
N PRO A 31 -3.78 -9.62 -9.63
CA PRO A 31 -4.38 -8.74 -10.65
C PRO A 31 -5.87 -8.49 -10.42
N LYS A 32 -6.51 -9.25 -9.51
CA LYS A 32 -7.93 -9.13 -9.19
C LYS A 32 -8.13 -8.24 -7.97
N LYS A 33 -9.31 -7.64 -7.91
CA LYS A 33 -9.80 -6.85 -6.78
C LYS A 33 -10.39 -7.77 -5.72
N GLU A 34 -10.11 -7.50 -4.44
CA GLU A 34 -10.72 -8.25 -3.33
C GLU A 34 -12.21 -7.91 -3.19
N LYS A 35 -13.01 -8.88 -2.69
CA LYS A 35 -14.47 -8.70 -2.53
C LYS A 35 -14.81 -7.52 -1.60
N LEU A 36 -14.08 -7.38 -0.50
CA LEU A 36 -14.25 -6.30 0.47
C LEU A 36 -13.13 -5.27 0.32
N GLY A 37 -13.52 -3.99 0.28
CA GLY A 37 -12.56 -2.89 0.29
C GLY A 37 -12.06 -2.61 1.70
N ARG A 38 -10.76 -2.35 1.81
CA ARG A 38 -10.13 -1.87 3.05
C ARG A 38 -9.17 -0.72 2.77
N ASN A 39 -9.05 0.15 3.77
CA ASN A 39 -8.08 1.24 3.76
C ASN A 39 -6.72 0.73 4.26
N SER A 40 -5.64 1.15 3.61
CA SER A 40 -4.29 0.95 4.11
C SER A 40 -3.98 2.01 5.16
N TYR A 41 -3.56 1.60 6.35
CA TYR A 41 -3.10 2.51 7.40
C TYR A 41 -1.91 1.88 8.12
N ILE A 42 -0.97 2.73 8.57
CA ILE A 42 0.15 2.33 9.41
C ILE A 42 -0.07 2.92 10.79
N ARG A 43 -0.06 2.07 11.82
CA ARG A 43 -0.29 2.50 13.20
C ARG A 43 1.05 2.80 13.87
N ARG A 44 1.40 4.09 13.94
CA ARG A 44 2.67 4.67 14.43
C ARG A 44 3.91 4.11 13.71
N PRO A 45 4.61 4.92 12.90
CA PRO A 45 5.84 4.46 12.26
C PRO A 45 7.05 4.45 13.24
N TRP A 46 6.85 4.90 14.48
CA TRP A 46 7.78 4.93 15.62
C TRP A 46 7.03 4.97 16.96
#